data_AF-A0A9P0M172-F1
#
_entry.id   AF-A0A9P0M172-F1
#
_cell.length_a   1.000
_cell.length_b   1.000
_cell.length_c   1.000
_cell.angle_alpha   90.00
_cell.angle_beta   90.00
_cell.angle_gamma   90.00
#
_symmetry.space_group_name_H-M   'P 1'
#
loop_
_entity.id
_entity.type
_entity.pdbx_description
1 polymer ?
#
loop_
_entity_poly.entity_id
_entity_poly.type
_entity_poly.pdbx_seq_one_letter_code
_entity_poly.pdbx_strand_id
1 'polypeptide(L)'
;MASLKPRNADGKIILSQLTKELFLKNIVQARQAQGEHLEHYDFNKSRCKVLSKNETVKSNSSGILYWMMRDCRVQDNWAMIFAQRLALKHSLPLYVCYLYKDVHKLCPTLRHLTFLIEGLKIVEKECKELNIGFYMLNSSAEELSTLIEKNNIGGVVSEFYPLRHPIEQQKRLLDKLPKDVPVVQVIITTFFSQFSIL
;
A
#
# COMPACT_ATOMS: atom_id res chain seq x y z
N MET A 1 1.25 10.13 20.69
CA MET A 1 2.36 10.02 19.72
C MET A 1 3.66 10.15 20.48
N ALA A 2 4.60 9.20 20.35
CA ALA A 2 5.93 9.34 20.93
C ALA A 2 6.59 10.64 20.44
N SER A 3 7.18 11.43 21.34
CA SER A 3 7.84 12.69 20.97
C SER A 3 9.06 12.38 20.12
N LEU A 4 8.96 12.62 18.81
CA LEU A 4 10.09 12.46 17.87
C LEU A 4 11.28 13.38 18.19
N LYS A 5 11.07 14.38 19.06
CA LYS A 5 12.07 15.37 19.46
C LYS A 5 12.48 15.17 20.93
N PRO A 6 13.79 15.18 21.25
CA PRO A 6 14.27 15.12 22.62
C PRO A 6 13.79 16.35 23.39
N ARG A 7 13.36 16.15 24.64
CA ARG A 7 12.85 17.20 25.52
C ARG A 7 13.63 17.22 26.84
N ASN A 8 13.85 18.40 27.39
CA ASN A 8 14.40 18.56 28.75
C ASN A 8 13.33 18.22 29.82
N ALA A 9 13.72 18.26 31.09
CA ALA A 9 12.81 18.04 32.23
C ALA A 9 11.59 19.01 32.23
N ASP A 10 11.75 20.21 31.66
CA ASP A 10 10.68 21.22 31.51
C ASP A 10 9.82 21.02 30.25
N GLY A 11 10.03 19.94 29.49
CA GLY A 11 9.29 19.63 28.27
C GLY A 11 9.67 20.45 27.04
N LYS A 12 10.72 21.29 27.08
CA LYS A 12 11.24 22.06 25.94
C LYS A 12 12.09 21.17 25.02
N ILE A 13 11.95 21.38 23.70
CA ILE A 13 12.72 20.64 22.69
C ILE A 13 14.19 21.06 22.73
N ILE A 14 15.09 20.07 22.81
CA ILE A 14 16.54 20.30 22.76
C ILE A 14 17.05 20.00 21.36
N LEU A 15 17.08 21.01 20.48
CA LEU A 15 17.52 20.81 19.08
C LEU A 15 18.98 20.38 18.97
N SER A 16 19.84 20.79 19.90
CA SER A 16 21.25 20.40 19.92
C SER A 16 21.48 18.90 20.16
N GLN A 17 20.48 18.19 20.69
CA GLN A 17 20.53 16.75 20.92
C GLN A 17 19.84 15.95 19.81
N LEU A 18 19.24 16.62 18.82
CA LEU A 18 18.55 15.95 17.72
C LEU A 18 19.58 15.45 16.69
N THR A 19 20.12 14.26 16.93
CA THR A 19 20.95 13.55 15.95
C THR A 19 20.09 12.66 15.04
N LYS A 20 20.65 12.30 13.87
CA LYS A 20 19.99 11.38 12.93
C LYS A 20 19.70 10.03 13.59
N GLU A 21 20.63 9.51 14.36
CA GLU A 21 20.53 8.22 15.04
C GLU A 21 19.41 8.24 16.08
N LEU A 22 19.34 9.31 16.88
CA LEU A 22 18.27 9.49 17.87
C LEU A 22 16.91 9.60 17.19
N PHE A 23 16.82 10.34 16.09
CA PHE A 23 15.59 10.48 15.32
C PHE A 23 15.11 9.13 14.77
N LEU A 24 15.99 8.35 14.14
CA LEU A 24 15.67 7.02 13.62
C LEU A 24 15.26 6.06 14.74
N LYS A 25 15.98 6.06 15.87
CA LYS A 25 15.64 5.26 17.05
C LYS A 25 14.23 5.60 17.57
N ASN A 26 13.90 6.88 17.67
CA ASN A 26 12.59 7.33 18.13
C ASN A 26 11.47 6.90 17.18
N ILE A 27 11.70 6.92 15.86
CA ILE A 27 10.72 6.42 14.88
C ILE A 27 10.48 4.93 15.09
N VAL A 28 11.54 4.13 15.22
CA VAL A 28 11.43 2.67 15.41
C VAL A 28 10.66 2.36 16.70
N GLN A 29 11.00 3.03 17.80
CA GLN A 29 10.30 2.87 19.07
C GLN A 29 8.83 3.29 18.97
N ALA A 30 8.54 4.40 18.28
CA ALA A 30 7.18 4.86 18.07
C ALA A 30 6.33 3.83 17.31
N ARG A 31 6.90 3.18 16.29
CA ARG A 31 6.25 2.11 15.52
C ARG A 31 6.00 0.87 16.37
N GLN A 32 7.01 0.42 17.12
CA GLN A 32 6.88 -0.73 18.04
C GLN A 32 5.81 -0.49 19.11
N ALA A 33 5.63 0.76 19.55
CA ALA A 33 4.61 1.11 20.53
C ALA A 33 3.16 1.16 19.98
N GLN A 34 2.94 1.08 18.66
CA GLN A 34 1.58 1.13 18.09
C GLN A 34 0.78 -0.18 18.22
N GLY A 35 1.43 -1.29 18.59
CA GLY A 35 0.75 -2.56 18.86
C GLY A 35 1.59 -3.78 18.46
N GLU A 36 1.26 -4.94 19.03
CA GLU A 36 2.03 -6.18 18.84
C GLU A 36 1.60 -6.96 17.59
N HIS A 37 0.29 -7.03 17.28
CA HIS A 37 -0.22 -7.83 16.16
C HIS A 37 -1.24 -7.09 15.29
N LEU A 38 -1.08 -7.26 13.97
CA LEU A 38 -1.89 -6.61 12.95
C LEU A 38 -3.37 -7.01 13.02
N GLU A 39 -3.72 -8.16 13.59
CA GLU A 39 -5.11 -8.64 13.73
C GLU A 39 -5.91 -7.79 14.71
N HIS A 40 -5.28 -7.37 15.81
CA HIS A 40 -5.88 -6.61 16.90
C HIS A 40 -5.82 -5.09 16.69
N TYR A 41 -5.15 -4.63 15.64
CA TYR A 41 -5.03 -3.21 15.32
C TYR A 41 -6.40 -2.61 14.95
N ASP A 42 -6.75 -1.45 15.52
CA ASP A 42 -7.98 -0.74 15.18
C ASP A 42 -7.84 0.01 13.84
N PHE A 43 -8.16 -0.69 12.76
CA PHE A 43 -8.08 -0.13 11.40
C PHE A 43 -9.34 0.70 11.08
N ASN A 44 -9.14 1.98 10.78
CA ASN A 44 -10.22 2.84 10.32
C ASN A 44 -10.73 2.43 8.92
N LYS A 45 -11.89 1.77 8.90
CA LYS A 45 -12.57 1.32 7.67
C LYS A 45 -12.99 2.45 6.74
N SER A 46 -13.11 3.70 7.21
CA SER A 46 -13.45 4.86 6.36
C SER A 46 -12.38 5.15 5.30
N ARG A 47 -11.18 4.56 5.43
CA ARG A 47 -10.11 4.62 4.44
C ARG A 47 -10.35 3.73 3.24
N CYS A 48 -11.25 2.75 3.35
CA CYS A 48 -11.49 1.75 2.31
C CYS A 48 -12.71 2.14 1.47
N LYS A 49 -12.57 2.01 0.15
CA LYS A 49 -13.64 2.12 -0.82
C LYS A 49 -13.63 0.89 -1.70
N VAL A 50 -14.70 0.12 -1.73
CA VAL A 50 -14.84 -1.00 -2.67
C VAL A 50 -15.14 -0.43 -4.05
N LEU A 51 -14.39 -0.85 -5.06
CA LEU A 51 -14.57 -0.44 -6.46
C LEU A 51 -15.32 -1.49 -7.29
N SER A 52 -15.25 -2.75 -6.88
CA SER A 52 -15.97 -3.88 -7.48
C SER A 52 -17.42 -3.97 -6.99
N LYS A 53 -18.23 -4.78 -7.67
CA LYS A 53 -19.60 -5.11 -7.21
C LYS A 53 -19.60 -6.06 -6.02
N ASN A 54 -18.62 -6.96 -5.95
CA ASN A 54 -18.46 -7.88 -4.84
C ASN A 54 -17.55 -7.25 -3.78
N GLU A 55 -17.89 -7.47 -2.50
CA GLU A 55 -17.16 -6.96 -1.35
C GLU A 55 -16.37 -8.06 -0.63
N THR A 56 -16.70 -9.33 -0.88
CA THR A 56 -16.10 -10.47 -0.18
C THR A 56 -14.96 -11.07 -0.99
N VAL A 57 -13.88 -11.47 -0.30
CA VAL A 57 -12.77 -12.24 -0.90
C VAL A 57 -13.32 -13.52 -1.52
N LYS A 58 -12.90 -13.81 -2.75
CA LYS A 58 -13.27 -15.01 -3.49
C LYS A 58 -12.89 -16.27 -2.69
N SER A 59 -13.84 -17.19 -2.57
CA SER A 59 -13.66 -18.49 -1.89
C SER A 59 -12.64 -19.37 -2.61
N ASN A 60 -11.92 -20.21 -1.86
CA ASN A 60 -10.90 -21.14 -2.39
C ASN A 60 -9.84 -20.44 -3.26
N SER A 61 -9.47 -19.22 -2.89
CA SER A 61 -8.43 -18.44 -3.57
C SER A 61 -7.03 -18.78 -3.04
N SER A 62 -6.00 -18.36 -3.77
CA SER A 62 -4.60 -18.71 -3.50
C SER A 62 -3.77 -17.55 -2.92
N GLY A 63 -4.34 -16.35 -2.81
CA GLY A 63 -3.61 -15.19 -2.28
C GLY A 63 -4.39 -13.88 -2.37
N ILE A 64 -3.89 -12.86 -1.67
CA ILE A 64 -4.33 -11.46 -1.81
C ILE A 64 -3.23 -10.70 -2.55
N LEU A 65 -3.63 -9.82 -3.49
CA LEU A 65 -2.70 -8.99 -4.24
C LEU A 65 -2.84 -7.52 -3.83
N TYR A 66 -1.76 -6.90 -3.38
CA TYR A 66 -1.64 -5.45 -3.30
C TYR A 66 -0.98 -4.91 -4.56
N TRP A 67 -1.77 -4.20 -5.37
CA TRP A 67 -1.29 -3.43 -6.50
C TRP A 67 -0.80 -2.05 -6.04
N MET A 68 0.53 -1.96 -5.86
CA MET A 68 1.24 -0.76 -5.47
C MET A 68 1.44 0.17 -6.68
N MET A 69 1.18 1.46 -6.49
CA MET A 69 1.23 2.48 -7.55
C MET A 69 1.94 3.76 -7.11
N ARG A 70 1.38 4.51 -6.17
CA ARG A 70 1.89 5.79 -5.67
C ARG A 70 2.77 5.63 -4.44
N ASP A 71 2.36 4.82 -3.46
CA ASP A 71 3.03 4.75 -2.16
C ASP A 71 3.98 3.56 -2.12
N CYS A 72 5.08 3.73 -2.86
CA CYS A 72 6.17 2.75 -2.96
C CYS A 72 7.01 2.65 -1.67
N ARG A 73 6.37 2.23 -0.58
CA ARG A 73 6.97 1.99 0.75
C ARG A 73 6.21 0.87 1.48
N VAL A 74 6.91 0.07 2.28
CA VAL A 74 6.30 -0.99 3.09
C VAL A 74 5.80 -0.45 4.42
N GLN A 75 6.66 0.31 5.12
CA GLN A 75 6.36 0.89 6.43
C GLN A 75 5.39 2.08 6.31
N ASP A 76 4.51 2.24 7.31
CA ASP A 76 3.53 3.33 7.40
C ASP A 76 2.65 3.47 6.13
N ASN A 77 2.31 2.33 5.52
CA ASN A 77 1.47 2.26 4.34
C ASN A 77 0.11 1.62 4.68
N TRP A 78 -0.94 2.43 4.67
CA TRP A 78 -2.30 1.98 4.98
C TRP A 78 -2.84 0.91 4.03
N ALA A 79 -2.48 0.98 2.74
CA ALA A 79 -2.90 -0.03 1.77
C ALA A 79 -2.21 -1.37 2.05
N MET A 80 -0.92 -1.34 2.38
CA MET A 80 -0.14 -2.51 2.80
C MET A 80 -0.71 -3.13 4.08
N ILE A 81 -0.99 -2.31 5.10
CA ILE A 81 -1.60 -2.75 6.37
C ILE A 81 -2.96 -3.41 6.11
N PHE A 82 -3.81 -2.78 5.30
CA PHE A 82 -5.13 -3.34 4.97
C PHE A 82 -5.01 -4.66 4.21
N ALA A 83 -4.13 -4.74 3.20
CA ALA A 83 -3.92 -5.95 2.43
C ALA A 83 -3.41 -7.10 3.29
N GLN A 84 -2.47 -6.84 4.21
CA GLN A 84 -1.98 -7.85 5.14
C GLN A 84 -3.05 -8.29 6.13
N ARG A 85 -3.88 -7.37 6.66
CA ARG A 85 -5.02 -7.74 7.52
C ARG A 85 -6.00 -8.64 6.78
N LEU A 86 -6.28 -8.34 5.51
CA LEU A 86 -7.17 -9.13 4.68
C LEU A 86 -6.59 -10.54 4.43
N ALA A 87 -5.30 -10.62 4.12
CA ALA A 87 -4.58 -11.87 3.91
C ALA A 87 -4.60 -12.75 5.17
N LEU A 88 -4.27 -12.19 6.34
CA LEU A 88 -4.28 -12.90 7.62
C LEU A 88 -5.68 -13.42 7.99
N LYS A 89 -6.71 -12.57 7.86
CA LYS A 89 -8.10 -12.95 8.16
C LYS A 89 -8.57 -14.17 7.37
N HIS A 90 -8.08 -14.34 6.15
CA HIS A 90 -8.44 -15.45 5.27
C HIS A 90 -7.37 -16.56 5.24
N SER A 91 -6.31 -16.46 6.04
CA SER A 91 -5.17 -17.38 6.05
C SER A 91 -4.54 -17.57 4.65
N LEU A 92 -4.42 -16.47 3.90
CA LEU A 92 -3.86 -16.43 2.56
C LEU A 92 -2.50 -15.70 2.54
N PRO A 93 -1.59 -16.02 1.60
CA PRO A 93 -0.39 -15.23 1.40
C PRO A 93 -0.72 -13.86 0.81
N LEU A 94 0.10 -12.85 1.14
CA LEU A 94 0.07 -11.53 0.51
C LEU A 94 1.15 -11.46 -0.57
N TYR A 95 0.75 -10.95 -1.74
CA TYR A 95 1.64 -10.58 -2.83
C TYR A 95 1.54 -9.09 -3.09
N VAL A 96 2.65 -8.48 -3.49
CA VAL A 96 2.74 -7.07 -3.89
C VAL A 96 3.19 -7.01 -5.34
N CYS A 97 2.55 -6.18 -6.15
CA CYS A 97 3.04 -5.93 -7.51
C CYS A 97 3.10 -4.44 -7.84
N TYR A 98 4.01 -4.12 -8.76
CA TYR A 98 4.14 -2.81 -9.38
C TYR A 98 4.18 -2.96 -10.91
N LEU A 99 3.37 -2.20 -11.64
CA LEU A 99 3.33 -2.24 -13.11
C LEU A 99 4.32 -1.24 -13.72
N TYR A 100 5.24 -1.73 -14.54
CA TYR A 100 6.30 -0.94 -15.15
C TYR A 100 5.95 -0.41 -16.56
N LYS A 101 5.07 -1.08 -17.30
CA LYS A 101 4.84 -0.85 -18.75
C LYS A 101 4.59 0.63 -19.11
N ASP A 102 3.79 1.31 -18.30
CA ASP A 102 3.40 2.72 -18.50
C ASP A 102 4.11 3.70 -17.55
N VAL A 103 5.20 3.30 -16.90
CA VAL A 103 5.88 4.12 -15.88
C VAL A 103 6.33 5.48 -16.41
N HIS A 104 6.68 5.57 -17.69
CA HIS A 104 7.13 6.80 -18.35
C HIS A 104 6.06 7.92 -18.32
N LYS A 105 4.76 7.58 -18.19
CA LYS A 105 3.66 8.55 -18.05
C LYS A 105 3.66 9.25 -16.69
N LEU A 106 4.26 8.63 -15.68
CA LEU A 106 4.38 9.17 -14.31
C LEU A 106 5.81 9.65 -14.01
N CYS A 107 6.81 8.97 -14.57
CA CYS A 107 8.22 9.24 -14.39
C CYS A 107 8.88 9.54 -15.76
N PRO A 108 8.70 10.76 -16.31
CA PRO A 108 9.07 11.07 -17.69
C PRO A 108 10.58 11.26 -17.92
N THR A 109 11.39 11.34 -16.85
CA THR A 109 12.84 11.59 -16.96
C THR A 109 13.62 10.40 -16.41
N LEU A 110 14.86 10.22 -16.89
CA LEU A 110 15.78 9.22 -16.35
C LEU A 110 15.98 9.40 -14.84
N ARG A 111 16.09 10.64 -14.36
CA ARG A 111 16.25 10.93 -12.92
C ARG A 111 15.06 10.41 -12.11
N HIS A 112 13.83 10.66 -12.57
CA HIS A 112 12.63 10.15 -11.90
C HIS A 112 12.60 8.63 -11.90
N LEU A 113 12.93 8.02 -13.03
CA LEU A 113 12.96 6.57 -13.18
C LEU A 113 14.01 5.93 -12.27
N THR A 114 15.25 6.43 -12.28
CA THR A 114 16.32 5.95 -11.40
C THR A 114 15.91 6.05 -9.93
N PHE A 115 15.36 7.18 -9.50
CA PHE A 115 14.89 7.33 -8.12
C PHE A 115 13.82 6.31 -7.74
N LEU A 116 12.83 6.09 -8.62
CA LEU A 116 11.79 5.09 -8.41
C LEU A 116 12.38 3.68 -8.31
N ILE A 117 13.24 3.28 -9.24
CA ILE A 117 13.82 1.93 -9.29
C ILE A 117 14.70 1.66 -8.08
N GLU A 118 15.55 2.61 -7.67
CA GLU A 118 16.35 2.47 -6.45
C GLU A 118 15.46 2.36 -5.20
N GLY A 119 14.34 3.09 -5.15
CA GLY A 119 13.34 2.93 -4.10
C GLY A 119 12.66 1.55 -4.10
N LEU A 120 12.26 1.05 -5.27
CA LEU A 120 11.62 -0.26 -5.40
C LEU A 120 12.55 -1.43 -5.01
N LYS A 121 13.87 -1.30 -5.19
CA LYS A 121 14.85 -2.28 -4.67
C LYS A 121 14.81 -2.35 -3.15
N ILE A 122 14.62 -1.23 -2.47
CA ILE A 122 14.47 -1.20 -1.00
C ILE A 122 13.15 -1.86 -0.60
N VAL A 123 12.07 -1.57 -1.32
CA VAL A 123 10.74 -2.20 -1.09
C VAL A 123 10.81 -3.72 -1.26
N GLU A 124 11.46 -4.21 -2.31
CA GLU A 124 11.64 -5.65 -2.55
C GLU A 124 12.37 -6.32 -1.38
N LYS A 125 13.45 -5.70 -0.90
CA LYS A 125 14.20 -6.19 0.26
C LYS A 125 13.35 -6.23 1.54
N GLU A 126 12.62 -5.14 1.84
CA GLU A 126 11.74 -5.08 3.02
C GLU A 126 10.59 -6.11 2.93
N CYS A 127 9.99 -6.28 1.74
CA CYS A 127 8.98 -7.32 1.52
C CYS A 127 9.55 -8.72 1.75
N LYS A 128 10.77 -9.00 1.27
CA LYS A 128 11.44 -10.28 1.45
C LYS A 128 11.71 -10.58 2.93
N GLU A 129 12.16 -9.59 3.71
CA GLU A 129 12.34 -9.72 5.16
C GLU A 129 11.03 -10.06 5.90
N LEU A 130 9.89 -9.65 5.35
CA LEU A 130 8.55 -9.96 5.86
C LEU A 130 7.92 -11.23 5.26
N ASN A 131 8.65 -11.99 4.43
CA ASN A 131 8.15 -13.13 3.67
C ASN A 131 6.96 -12.80 2.73
N ILE A 132 6.97 -11.60 2.16
CA ILE A 132 5.96 -11.11 1.21
C ILE A 132 6.58 -11.12 -0.19
N GLY A 133 5.89 -11.73 -1.15
CA GLY A 133 6.36 -11.76 -2.55
C GLY A 133 6.16 -10.41 -3.23
N PHE A 134 7.23 -9.81 -3.74
CA PHE A 134 7.18 -8.55 -4.52
C PHE A 134 7.48 -8.82 -6.00
N TYR A 135 6.63 -8.31 -6.89
CA TYR A 135 6.72 -8.53 -8.34
C TYR A 135 6.66 -7.22 -9.12
N MET A 136 7.74 -6.89 -9.81
CA MET A 136 7.76 -5.82 -10.79
C MET A 136 7.38 -6.40 -12.17
N LEU A 137 6.22 -6.00 -12.68
CA LEU A 137 5.62 -6.61 -13.87
C LEU A 137 5.67 -5.65 -15.06
N ASN A 138 6.17 -6.13 -16.19
CA ASN A 138 6.05 -5.42 -17.46
C ASN A 138 4.70 -5.72 -18.13
N SER A 139 3.62 -5.31 -17.47
CA SER A 139 2.25 -5.64 -17.87
C SER A 139 1.33 -4.41 -17.82
N SER A 140 0.29 -4.42 -18.65
CA SER A 140 -0.84 -3.48 -18.56
C SER A 140 -1.84 -3.92 -17.50
N ALA A 141 -2.82 -3.06 -17.19
CA ALA A 141 -3.89 -3.40 -16.26
C ALA A 141 -4.74 -4.61 -16.75
N GLU A 142 -4.94 -4.75 -18.05
CA GLU A 142 -5.66 -5.86 -18.68
C GLU A 142 -4.84 -7.17 -18.65
N GLU A 143 -3.52 -7.08 -18.80
CA GLU A 143 -2.63 -8.24 -18.61
C GLU A 143 -2.59 -8.65 -17.13
N LEU A 144 -2.68 -7.69 -16.21
CA LEU A 144 -2.77 -7.95 -14.78
C LEU A 144 -4.04 -8.72 -14.40
N SER A 145 -5.20 -8.43 -15.01
CA SER A 145 -6.43 -9.22 -14.75
C SER A 145 -6.24 -10.69 -15.15
N THR A 146 -5.58 -10.94 -16.28
CA THR A 146 -5.24 -12.31 -16.72
C THR A 146 -4.32 -13.01 -15.72
N LEU A 147 -3.35 -12.30 -15.14
CA LEU A 147 -2.47 -12.84 -14.10
C LEU A 147 -3.21 -13.13 -12.79
N ILE A 148 -4.15 -12.27 -12.41
CA ILE A 148 -5.01 -12.46 -11.23
C ILE A 148 -5.84 -13.73 -11.38
N GLU A 149 -6.46 -13.94 -12.54
CA GLU A 149 -7.21 -15.16 -12.84
C GLU A 149 -6.33 -16.40 -12.81
N LYS A 150 -5.21 -16.36 -13.54
CA LYS A 150 -4.29 -17.49 -13.67
C LYS A 150 -3.72 -17.96 -12.32
N ASN A 151 -3.45 -17.02 -11.41
CA ASN A 151 -2.92 -17.32 -10.08
C ASN A 151 -4.02 -17.43 -9.01
N ASN A 152 -5.29 -17.44 -9.41
CA ASN A 152 -6.44 -17.59 -8.52
C ASN A 152 -6.42 -16.60 -7.33
N ILE A 153 -6.13 -15.33 -7.61
CA ILE A 153 -6.08 -14.28 -6.59
C ILE A 153 -7.49 -13.99 -6.06
N GLY A 154 -7.60 -13.94 -4.74
CA GLY A 154 -8.86 -13.85 -4.01
C GLY A 154 -9.41 -12.45 -3.82
N GLY A 155 -8.54 -11.44 -3.94
CA GLY A 155 -8.88 -10.05 -3.77
C GLY A 155 -7.71 -9.15 -4.13
N VAL A 156 -8.03 -7.97 -4.64
CA VAL A 156 -7.06 -6.95 -5.02
C VAL A 156 -7.22 -5.74 -4.11
N VAL A 157 -6.11 -5.30 -3.53
CA VAL A 157 -6.01 -4.03 -2.83
C VAL A 157 -5.22 -3.08 -3.70
N SER A 158 -5.68 -1.84 -3.80
CA SER A 158 -5.00 -0.75 -4.48
C SER A 158 -5.05 0.49 -3.60
N GLU A 159 -4.19 1.45 -3.87
CA GLU A 159 -4.30 2.76 -3.23
C GLU A 159 -4.98 3.79 -4.13
N PHE A 160 -5.55 4.81 -3.50
CA PHE A 160 -6.18 5.90 -4.21
C PHE A 160 -5.15 6.81 -4.86
N TYR A 161 -5.08 6.90 -6.19
CA TYR A 161 -4.18 7.82 -6.88
C TYR A 161 -5.01 8.79 -7.76
N PRO A 162 -5.14 10.08 -7.40
CA PRO A 162 -6.09 11.01 -8.05
C PRO A 162 -5.76 11.41 -9.50
N LEU A 163 -4.61 10.99 -10.04
CA LEU A 163 -4.23 11.35 -11.41
C LEU A 163 -5.05 10.58 -12.44
N ARG A 164 -5.29 11.21 -13.59
CA ARG A 164 -6.11 10.64 -14.68
C ARG A 164 -5.64 9.25 -15.11
N HIS A 165 -4.33 9.07 -15.32
CA HIS A 165 -3.78 7.82 -15.82
C HIS A 165 -3.97 6.64 -14.84
N PRO A 166 -3.57 6.72 -13.55
CA PRO A 166 -3.88 5.68 -12.57
C PRO A 166 -5.37 5.35 -12.42
N ILE A 167 -6.24 6.37 -12.43
CA ILE A 167 -7.70 6.15 -12.40
C ILE A 167 -8.16 5.34 -13.61
N GLU A 168 -7.64 5.66 -14.80
CA GLU A 168 -7.94 4.93 -16.03
C GLU A 168 -7.43 3.48 -15.97
N GLN A 169 -6.22 3.25 -15.44
CA GLN A 169 -5.69 1.89 -15.26
C GLN A 169 -6.54 1.06 -14.29
N GLN A 170 -7.01 1.65 -13.19
CA GLN A 170 -7.92 0.98 -12.26
C GLN A 170 -9.25 0.60 -12.93
N LYS A 171 -9.81 1.49 -13.75
CA LYS A 171 -11.02 1.20 -14.53
C LYS A 171 -10.80 0.05 -15.52
N ARG A 172 -9.70 0.08 -16.27
CA ARG A 172 -9.35 -0.98 -17.22
C ARG A 172 -9.19 -2.34 -16.55
N LEU A 173 -8.57 -2.37 -15.36
CA LEU A 173 -8.51 -3.59 -14.54
C LEU A 173 -9.93 -4.07 -14.20
N LEU A 174 -10.76 -3.19 -13.62
CA LEU A 174 -12.13 -3.52 -13.19
C LEU A 174 -13.01 -4.03 -14.34
N ASP A 175 -12.87 -3.45 -15.54
CA ASP A 175 -13.65 -3.83 -16.71
C ASP A 175 -13.30 -5.24 -17.23
N LYS A 176 -12.08 -5.73 -16.94
CA LYS A 176 -11.59 -7.03 -17.36
C LYS A 176 -11.55 -8.08 -16.25
N LEU A 177 -11.64 -7.65 -15.00
CA LEU A 177 -11.56 -8.55 -13.85
C LEU A 177 -12.84 -9.40 -13.72
N PRO A 178 -12.72 -10.68 -13.31
CA PRO A 178 -13.87 -11.48 -12.91
C PRO A 178 -14.70 -10.79 -11.84
N LYS A 179 -16.03 -10.90 -11.96
CA LYS A 179 -16.98 -10.26 -11.02
C LYS A 179 -16.89 -10.80 -9.59
N ASP A 180 -16.30 -11.97 -9.39
CA ASP A 180 -16.13 -12.63 -8.10
C ASP A 180 -14.88 -12.16 -7.34
N VAL A 181 -13.95 -11.43 -7.97
CA VAL A 181 -12.76 -10.89 -7.32
C VAL A 181 -13.01 -9.45 -6.87
N PRO A 182 -13.00 -9.16 -5.55
CA PRO A 182 -13.17 -7.81 -5.05
C PRO A 182 -11.92 -6.95 -5.29
N VAL A 183 -12.15 -5.66 -5.56
CA VAL A 183 -11.10 -4.63 -5.63
C VAL A 183 -11.41 -3.57 -4.59
N VAL A 184 -10.50 -3.40 -3.63
CA VAL A 184 -10.60 -2.39 -2.58
C VAL A 184 -9.55 -1.32 -2.80
N GLN A 185 -9.98 -0.07 -2.81
CA GLN A 185 -9.11 1.10 -2.84
C GLN A 185 -8.92 1.65 -1.43
N VAL A 186 -7.69 1.91 -1.02
CA VAL A 186 -7.34 2.46 0.29
C VAL A 186 -6.80 3.88 0.16
N ILE A 187 -7.30 4.79 0.99
CA ILE A 187 -6.94 6.21 1.01
C ILE A 187 -6.01 6.50 2.19
N ILE A 188 -4.94 7.24 1.92
CA ILE A 188 -3.92 7.61 2.91
C ILE A 188 -4.30 8.86 3.69
N THR A 189 -4.91 9.83 3.02
CA THR A 189 -5.46 11.03 3.66
C THR A 189 -6.88 10.74 4.17
N THR A 190 -7.11 11.02 5.45
CA THR A 190 -8.47 11.29 5.94
C THR A 190 -8.92 12.63 5.34
N PHE A 191 -9.23 12.66 4.05
CA PHE A 191 -10.17 13.65 3.57
C PHE A 191 -11.53 13.18 4.07
N PHE A 192 -11.94 13.76 5.21
CA PHE A 192 -13.34 13.79 5.56
C PHE A 192 -14.12 14.20 4.31
N SER A 193 -15.09 13.39 3.94
CA SER A 193 -16.18 13.76 3.05
C SER A 193 -16.97 14.90 3.70
N GLN A 194 -16.46 16.12 3.57
CA GLN A 194 -17.20 17.38 3.68
C GLN A 194 -16.63 18.33 2.63
N PHE A 195 -16.80 17.97 1.36
CA PHE A 195 -17.06 18.96 0.34
C PHE A 195 -18.38 18.55 -0.30
N SER A 196 -19.45 18.85 0.43
CA SER A 196 -20.74 19.07 -0.20
C SER A 196 -20.57 20.26 -1.14
N ILE A 197 -21.04 20.07 -2.37
CA ILE A 197 -21.20 21.08 -3.38
C ILE A 197 -21.97 22.26 -2.78
N LEU A 198 -21.28 23.39 -2.58
CA LEU A 198 -21.75 24.76 -2.76
C LEU A 198 -20.55 25.59 -3.23
#